data_AF-A0A229RZR6-F1
#
_entry.id   AF-A0A229RZR6-F1
#
_cell.length_a   1.000
_cell.length_b   1.000
_cell.length_c   1.000
_cell.angle_alpha   90.00
_cell.angle_beta   90.00
_cell.angle_gamma   90.00
#
_symmetry.space_group_name_H-M   'P 1'
#
loop_
_entity.id
_entity.type
_entity.pdbx_description
1 polymer ?
#
loop_
_entity_poly.entity_id
_entity_poly.type
_entity_poly.pdbx_seq_one_letter_code
_entity_poly.pdbx_strand_id
1 'polypeptide(L)'
;MSEPYDSRFTLPSIDDAPSTEAGVILMGLDAERLLAGVGLARLADEPALVALAVDQARHDALDLSTEALAEAGILRWRAVRPLIEAGPEMTAAGSLRREWEHTTARVTATVTGLGPASVACLAACWLRRDDIDDLAKSARHGRAPEKGSGTHDVLSRVFAD
;
A
#
# COMPACT_ATOMS: atom_id res chain seq x y z
N MET A 1 6.54 27.69 -34.10
CA MET A 1 6.24 27.69 -32.66
C MET A 1 6.05 26.24 -32.26
N SER A 2 6.98 25.68 -31.48
CA SER A 2 6.87 24.29 -31.02
C SER A 2 5.85 24.22 -29.88
N GLU A 3 4.93 23.26 -29.93
CA GLU A 3 4.00 23.00 -28.83
C GLU A 3 4.76 22.75 -27.53
N PRO A 4 4.26 23.22 -26.36
CA PRO A 4 4.85 22.91 -25.07
C PRO A 4 4.82 21.40 -24.86
N TYR A 5 6.01 20.81 -24.73
CA TYR A 5 6.20 19.38 -24.50
C TYR A 5 5.48 18.94 -23.21
N ASP A 6 4.43 18.13 -23.34
CA ASP A 6 3.68 17.58 -22.22
C ASP A 6 4.45 16.40 -21.59
N SER A 7 5.24 16.69 -20.57
CA SER A 7 6.07 15.71 -19.86
C SER A 7 5.28 14.69 -19.04
N ARG A 8 3.93 14.77 -19.01
CA ARG A 8 3.09 13.81 -18.29
C ARG A 8 3.02 12.45 -18.98
N PHE A 9 3.26 12.39 -20.29
CA PHE A 9 3.15 11.16 -21.10
C PHE A 9 4.49 10.66 -21.65
N THR A 10 5.62 11.13 -21.11
CA THR A 10 6.93 10.63 -21.53
C THR A 10 7.03 9.13 -21.24
N LEU A 11 7.40 8.37 -22.28
CA LEU A 11 7.67 6.94 -22.19
C LEU A 11 8.72 6.66 -21.11
N PRO A 12 8.65 5.51 -20.41
CA PRO A 12 9.65 5.13 -19.41
C PRO A 12 11.05 5.18 -20.02
N SER A 13 12.03 5.65 -19.25
CA SER A 13 13.42 5.39 -19.61
C SER A 13 13.67 3.89 -19.47
N ILE A 14 14.44 3.30 -20.38
CA ILE A 14 14.88 1.90 -20.23
C ILE A 14 15.67 1.70 -18.92
N ASP A 15 16.23 2.78 -18.38
CA ASP A 15 17.00 2.79 -17.13
C ASP A 15 16.14 3.06 -15.88
N ASP A 16 14.82 3.22 -16.01
CA ASP A 16 13.94 3.41 -14.84
C ASP A 16 13.98 2.14 -13.97
N ALA A 17 14.06 2.31 -12.64
CA ALA A 17 14.15 1.18 -11.73
C ALA A 17 12.91 0.28 -11.85
N PRO A 18 13.05 -1.07 -11.78
CA PRO A 18 11.91 -2.01 -11.85
C PRO A 18 10.80 -1.72 -10.82
N SER A 19 11.14 -1.11 -9.68
CA SER A 19 10.19 -0.67 -8.67
C SER A 19 9.18 0.37 -9.18
N THR A 20 9.48 1.06 -10.28
CA THR A 20 8.59 2.02 -10.95
C THR A 20 7.38 1.33 -11.57
N GLU A 21 7.56 0.14 -12.14
CA GLU A 21 6.46 -0.66 -12.72
C GLU A 21 5.51 -1.16 -11.62
N ALA A 22 6.06 -1.58 -10.47
CA ALA A 22 5.27 -1.89 -9.28
C ALA A 22 4.44 -0.69 -8.81
N GLY A 23 5.00 0.53 -8.87
CA GLY A 23 4.29 1.76 -8.59
C GLY A 23 3.09 1.98 -9.51
N VAL A 24 3.25 1.75 -10.82
CA VAL A 24 2.14 1.85 -11.79
C VAL A 24 1.01 0.87 -11.47
N ILE A 25 1.34 -0.40 -11.18
CA ILE A 25 0.36 -1.42 -10.84
C ILE A 25 -0.41 -1.04 -9.58
N LEU A 26 0.31 -0.69 -8.50
CA LEU A 26 -0.29 -0.38 -7.21
C LEU A 26 -1.14 0.89 -7.26
N MET A 27 -0.73 1.91 -8.01
CA MET A 27 -1.51 3.14 -8.18
C MET A 27 -2.83 2.92 -8.94
N GLY A 28 -2.98 1.78 -9.64
CA GLY A 28 -4.25 1.37 -10.26
C GLY A 28 -5.23 0.67 -9.31
N LEU A 29 -4.81 0.31 -8.10
CA LEU A 29 -5.67 -0.34 -7.09
C LEU A 29 -6.47 0.69 -6.31
N ASP A 30 -7.70 0.36 -5.92
CA ASP A 30 -8.51 1.16 -4.98
C ASP A 30 -7.95 1.12 -3.53
N ALA A 31 -8.51 1.96 -2.65
CA ALA A 31 -8.03 2.11 -1.28
C ALA A 31 -8.13 0.82 -0.46
N GLU A 32 -9.20 0.03 -0.65
CA GLU A 32 -9.40 -1.24 0.05
C GLU A 32 -8.35 -2.27 -0.38
N ARG A 33 -8.10 -2.39 -1.69
CA ARG A 33 -7.10 -3.29 -2.24
C ARG A 33 -5.68 -2.89 -1.86
N LEU A 34 -5.40 -1.58 -1.76
CA LEU A 34 -4.12 -1.09 -1.25
C LEU A 34 -3.90 -1.47 0.21
N LEU A 35 -4.93 -1.32 1.06
CA LEU A 35 -4.87 -1.74 2.46
C LEU A 35 -4.73 -3.26 2.59
N ALA A 36 -5.46 -4.04 1.79
CA ALA A 36 -5.29 -5.49 1.74
C ALA A 36 -3.85 -5.87 1.34
N GLY A 37 -3.25 -5.14 0.39
CA GLY A 37 -1.84 -5.27 0.02
C GLY A 37 -0.89 -4.98 1.19
N VAL A 38 -1.12 -3.92 1.97
CA VAL A 38 -0.35 -3.61 3.18
C VAL A 38 -0.44 -4.73 4.24
N GLY A 39 -1.62 -5.34 4.39
CA GLY A 39 -1.84 -6.48 5.27
C GLY A 39 -1.07 -7.73 4.83
N LEU A 40 -1.04 -7.99 3.51
CA LEU A 40 -0.38 -9.17 2.94
C LEU A 40 1.15 -9.02 2.80
N ALA A 41 1.65 -7.80 2.58
CA ALA A 41 3.05 -7.52 2.24
C ALA A 41 4.08 -7.84 3.34
N ARG A 42 3.68 -8.40 4.49
CA ARG A 42 4.60 -9.00 5.47
C ARG A 42 5.01 -10.44 5.10
N LEU A 43 4.23 -11.08 4.23
CA LEU A 43 4.37 -12.51 3.89
C LEU A 43 5.03 -12.74 2.53
N ALA A 44 5.20 -11.67 1.75
CA ALA A 44 5.81 -11.71 0.44
C ALA A 44 6.66 -10.47 0.23
N ASP A 45 7.80 -10.62 -0.44
CA ASP A 45 8.72 -9.52 -0.72
C ASP A 45 8.46 -8.85 -2.07
N GLU A 46 7.69 -9.48 -2.97
CA GLU A 46 7.47 -8.98 -4.33
C GLU A 46 6.12 -8.26 -4.49
N PRO A 47 6.10 -6.93 -4.77
CA PRO A 47 4.87 -6.15 -4.86
C PRO A 47 3.87 -6.66 -5.92
N ALA A 48 4.35 -7.13 -7.09
CA ALA A 48 3.46 -7.62 -8.13
C ALA A 48 2.70 -8.89 -7.70
N LEU A 49 3.36 -9.79 -6.96
CA LEU A 49 2.73 -10.97 -6.39
C LEU A 49 1.71 -10.62 -5.31
N VAL A 50 1.97 -9.58 -4.51
CA VAL A 50 0.99 -9.07 -3.53
C VAL A 50 -0.25 -8.53 -4.24
N ALA A 51 -0.08 -7.72 -5.29
CA ALA A 51 -1.21 -7.20 -6.06
C ALA A 51 -2.03 -8.32 -6.70
N LEU A 52 -1.38 -9.34 -7.26
CA LEU A 52 -2.03 -10.53 -7.83
C LEU A 52 -2.80 -11.30 -6.76
N ALA A 53 -2.19 -11.56 -5.60
CA ALA A 53 -2.84 -12.29 -4.52
C ALA A 53 -4.06 -11.54 -3.96
N VAL A 54 -4.00 -10.20 -3.87
CA VAL A 54 -5.17 -9.38 -3.50
C VAL A 54 -6.28 -9.49 -4.55
N ASP A 55 -5.94 -9.50 -5.84
CA ASP A 55 -6.91 -9.71 -6.91
C ASP A 55 -7.55 -11.11 -6.84
N GLN A 56 -6.75 -12.15 -6.60
CA GLN A 56 -7.23 -13.52 -6.44
C GLN A 56 -8.12 -13.68 -5.21
N ALA A 57 -7.75 -13.09 -4.06
CA ALA A 57 -8.59 -13.08 -2.86
C ALA A 57 -9.96 -12.41 -3.12
N ARG A 58 -9.98 -11.31 -3.89
CA ARG A 58 -11.23 -10.63 -4.26
C ARG A 58 -12.16 -11.51 -5.12
N HIS A 59 -11.57 -12.44 -5.86
CA HIS A 59 -12.29 -13.36 -6.75
C HIS A 59 -12.53 -14.74 -6.11
N ASP A 60 -12.39 -14.85 -4.78
CA ASP A 60 -12.54 -16.09 -4.01
C ASP A 60 -11.64 -17.24 -4.54
N ALA A 61 -10.53 -16.89 -5.21
CA ALA A 61 -9.57 -17.83 -5.77
C ALA A 61 -8.48 -18.23 -4.75
N LEU A 62 -8.41 -17.54 -3.61
CA LEU A 62 -7.61 -17.88 -2.44
C LEU A 62 -8.53 -18.02 -1.23
N ASP A 63 -8.19 -18.92 -0.31
CA ASP A 63 -8.83 -19.02 1.01
C ASP A 63 -8.34 -17.90 1.94
N LEU A 64 -8.49 -16.65 1.47
CA LEU A 64 -8.07 -15.43 2.14
C LEU A 64 -9.18 -14.38 1.97
N SER A 65 -9.68 -13.86 3.09
CA SER A 65 -10.64 -12.75 3.06
C SER A 65 -9.93 -11.43 2.73
N THR A 66 -10.33 -10.78 1.64
CA THR A 66 -9.87 -9.42 1.30
C THR A 66 -10.19 -8.42 2.40
N GLU A 67 -11.35 -8.56 3.05
CA GLU A 67 -11.76 -7.72 4.19
C GLU A 67 -10.81 -7.90 5.38
N ALA A 68 -10.47 -9.15 5.74
CA ALA A 68 -9.54 -9.42 6.84
C ALA A 68 -8.13 -8.88 6.54
N LEU A 69 -7.68 -8.97 5.28
CA LEU A 69 -6.43 -8.37 4.83
C LEU A 69 -6.48 -6.84 4.93
N ALA A 70 -7.59 -6.22 4.53
CA ALA A 70 -7.78 -4.77 4.63
C ALA A 70 -7.81 -4.31 6.10
N GLU A 71 -8.45 -5.05 7.00
CA GLU A 71 -8.42 -4.76 8.45
C GLU A 71 -6.98 -4.79 9.00
N ALA A 72 -6.20 -5.83 8.65
CA ALA A 72 -4.79 -5.92 9.02
C ALA A 72 -3.98 -4.75 8.44
N GLY A 73 -4.27 -4.38 7.20
CA GLY A 73 -3.72 -3.21 6.52
C GLY A 73 -4.00 -1.90 7.23
N ILE A 74 -5.24 -1.71 7.70
CA ILE A 74 -5.66 -0.51 8.44
C ILE A 74 -4.91 -0.39 9.77
N LEU A 75 -4.78 -1.50 10.50
CA LEU A 75 -4.03 -1.52 11.76
C LEU A 75 -2.58 -1.10 11.51
N ARG A 76 -1.96 -1.67 10.48
CA ARG A 76 -0.59 -1.35 10.10
C ARG A 76 -0.43 0.09 9.63
N TRP A 77 -1.32 0.55 8.75
CA TRP A 77 -1.33 1.93 8.26
C TRP A 77 -1.35 2.92 9.43
N ARG A 78 -2.26 2.74 10.39
CA ARG A 78 -2.36 3.61 11.57
C ARG A 78 -1.08 3.61 12.41
N ALA A 79 -0.40 2.47 12.51
CA ALA A 79 0.84 2.36 13.27
C ALA A 79 2.01 3.10 12.60
N VAL A 80 2.13 3.00 11.28
CA VAL A 80 3.29 3.55 10.53
C VAL A 80 3.07 4.96 10.00
N ARG A 81 1.83 5.38 9.77
CA ARG A 81 1.49 6.67 9.18
C ARG A 81 2.16 7.85 9.93
N PRO A 82 2.06 7.97 11.27
CA PRO A 82 2.72 9.07 11.98
C PRO A 82 4.25 9.09 11.79
N LEU A 83 4.88 7.92 11.62
CA LEU A 83 6.33 7.80 11.39
C LEU A 83 6.71 8.31 9.99
N ILE A 84 5.94 7.90 8.98
CA ILE A 84 6.13 8.38 7.61
C ILE A 84 5.91 9.90 7.57
N GLU A 85 4.91 10.41 8.26
CA GLU A 85 4.60 11.85 8.33
C GLU A 85 5.66 12.68 9.05
N ALA A 86 6.26 12.14 10.11
CA ALA A 86 7.41 12.77 10.79
C ALA A 86 8.73 12.69 9.98
N GLY A 87 8.74 11.95 8.87
CA GLY A 87 9.89 11.84 7.97
C GLY A 87 10.29 13.16 7.30
N PRO A 88 11.48 13.19 6.69
CA PRO A 88 12.05 14.39 6.08
C PRO A 88 11.11 14.98 5.02
N GLU A 89 10.92 16.30 5.07
CA GLU A 89 10.12 17.02 4.08
C GLU A 89 10.73 16.84 2.68
N MET A 90 9.88 16.47 1.71
CA MET A 90 10.32 16.22 0.34
C MET A 90 9.77 17.31 -0.56
N THR A 91 10.62 17.81 -1.44
CA THR A 91 10.20 18.76 -2.47
C THR A 91 9.20 18.09 -3.41
N ALA A 92 8.15 18.84 -3.76
CA ALA A 92 7.14 18.38 -4.72
C ALA A 92 7.83 17.99 -6.03
N ALA A 93 7.61 16.76 -6.47
CA ALA A 93 8.17 16.24 -7.70
C ALA A 93 7.21 16.52 -8.87
N GLY A 94 7.73 17.00 -10.00
CA GLY A 94 6.91 17.32 -11.17
C GLY A 94 6.39 16.11 -11.98
N SER A 95 6.58 14.88 -11.51
CA SER A 95 6.10 13.66 -12.17
C SER A 95 5.80 12.55 -11.18
N LEU A 96 4.79 11.72 -11.48
CA LEU A 96 4.37 10.59 -10.63
C LEU A 96 5.51 9.60 -10.35
N ARG A 97 6.40 9.39 -11.32
CA ARG A 97 7.58 8.52 -11.15
C ARG A 97 8.53 9.04 -10.08
N ARG A 98 8.83 10.34 -10.10
CA ARG A 98 9.67 10.97 -9.06
C ARG A 98 8.96 11.02 -7.72
N GLU A 99 7.65 11.24 -7.70
CA GLU A 99 6.86 11.14 -6.46
C GLU A 99 6.91 9.73 -5.86
N TRP A 100 6.86 8.69 -6.70
CA TRP A 100 7.02 7.30 -6.30
C TRP A 100 8.40 7.01 -5.71
N GLU A 101 9.47 7.38 -6.41
CA GLU A 101 10.85 7.24 -5.92
C GLU A 101 11.06 7.97 -4.59
N HIS A 102 10.56 9.21 -4.51
CA HIS A 102 10.63 10.01 -3.30
C HIS A 102 9.88 9.34 -2.14
N THR A 103 8.66 8.88 -2.39
CA THR A 103 7.83 8.27 -1.36
C THR A 103 8.40 6.94 -0.88
N THR A 104 8.89 6.10 -1.78
CA THR A 104 9.53 4.82 -1.40
C THR A 104 10.80 5.05 -0.58
N ALA A 105 11.61 6.06 -0.92
CA ALA A 105 12.76 6.48 -0.13
C ALA A 105 12.33 6.99 1.26
N ARG A 106 11.27 7.80 1.35
CA ARG A 106 10.72 8.28 2.62
C ARG A 106 10.26 7.14 3.52
N VAL A 107 9.50 6.18 2.98
CA VAL A 107 9.03 5.00 3.73
C VAL A 107 10.21 4.18 4.24
N THR A 108 11.21 3.94 3.40
CA THR A 108 12.42 3.19 3.76
C THR A 108 13.22 3.89 4.87
N ALA A 109 13.31 5.22 4.82
CA ALA A 109 14.03 6.01 5.81
C ALA A 109 13.31 6.13 7.17
N THR A 110 11.98 5.97 7.18
CA THR A 110 11.15 6.18 8.38
C THR A 110 10.75 4.89 9.09
N VAL A 111 10.63 3.78 8.36
CA VAL A 111 10.19 2.50 8.90
C VAL A 111 11.25 1.44 8.61
N THR A 112 11.97 1.02 9.65
CA THR A 112 13.07 0.05 9.53
C THR A 112 12.58 -1.39 9.38
N GLY A 113 13.34 -2.21 8.65
CA GLY A 113 13.09 -3.66 8.56
C GLY A 113 11.95 -4.05 7.62
N LEU A 114 11.50 -3.14 6.75
CA LEU A 114 10.49 -3.44 5.74
C LEU A 114 11.07 -4.19 4.54
N GLY A 115 10.41 -5.27 4.12
CA GLY A 115 10.64 -5.90 2.81
C GLY A 115 10.13 -5.03 1.65
N PRO A 116 10.55 -5.32 0.40
CA PRO A 116 10.24 -4.47 -0.76
C PRO A 116 8.74 -4.28 -1.02
N ALA A 117 7.93 -5.35 -0.91
CA ALA A 117 6.47 -5.25 -1.02
C ALA A 117 5.85 -4.35 0.05
N SER A 118 6.36 -4.41 1.28
CA SER A 118 5.89 -3.57 2.36
C SER A 118 6.19 -2.10 2.10
N VAL A 119 7.40 -1.79 1.61
CA VAL A 119 7.76 -0.42 1.20
C VAL A 119 6.85 0.05 0.07
N ALA A 120 6.65 -0.75 -0.97
CA ALA A 120 5.83 -0.38 -2.12
C ALA A 120 4.36 -0.14 -1.75
N CYS A 121 3.74 -1.05 -0.98
CA CYS A 121 2.34 -0.91 -0.58
C CYS A 121 2.11 0.30 0.33
N LEU A 122 3.04 0.56 1.27
CA LEU A 122 2.97 1.74 2.13
C LEU A 122 3.23 3.04 1.36
N ALA A 123 4.11 3.01 0.37
CA ALA A 123 4.34 4.16 -0.51
C ALA A 123 3.09 4.49 -1.33
N ALA A 124 2.43 3.48 -1.91
CA ALA A 124 1.15 3.65 -2.60
C ALA A 124 0.06 4.20 -1.67
N CYS A 125 -0.03 3.69 -0.43
CA CYS A 125 -0.96 4.22 0.57
C CYS A 125 -0.64 5.67 0.95
N TRP A 126 0.63 6.06 0.99
CA TRP A 126 1.04 7.44 1.27
C TRP A 126 0.68 8.41 0.14
N LEU A 127 0.89 8.01 -1.11
CA LEU A 127 0.48 8.80 -2.28
C LEU A 127 -1.03 9.01 -2.32
N ARG A 128 -1.81 8.04 -1.81
CA ARG A 128 -3.27 8.09 -1.69
C ARG A 128 -3.80 8.30 -0.27
N ARG A 129 -2.99 8.94 0.59
CA ARG A 129 -3.23 9.00 2.04
C ARG A 129 -4.61 9.51 2.44
N ASP A 130 -5.19 10.44 1.69
CA ASP A 130 -6.50 11.01 2.02
C ASP A 130 -7.60 9.95 1.89
N ASP A 131 -7.64 9.22 0.75
CA ASP A 131 -8.58 8.11 0.54
C ASP A 131 -8.39 6.99 1.57
N ILE A 132 -7.13 6.67 1.86
CA ILE A 132 -6.77 5.62 2.82
C ILE A 132 -7.18 6.01 4.24
N ASP A 133 -6.96 7.27 4.63
CA ASP A 133 -7.34 7.79 5.94
C ASP A 133 -8.85 7.80 6.12
N ASP A 134 -9.61 8.18 5.10
CA ASP A 134 -11.07 8.22 5.17
C ASP A 134 -11.68 6.82 5.28
N LEU A 135 -11.14 5.85 4.53
CA LEU A 135 -11.50 4.44 4.69
C LEU A 135 -11.12 3.91 6.07
N ALA A 136 -9.90 4.21 6.54
CA ALA A 136 -9.43 3.82 7.86
C ALA A 136 -10.24 4.47 8.99
N LYS A 137 -10.75 5.70 8.85
CA LYS A 137 -11.66 6.32 9.83
C LYS A 137 -13.04 5.63 9.81
N SER A 138 -13.57 5.34 8.62
CA SER A 138 -14.89 4.72 8.46
C SER A 138 -14.96 3.33 9.08
N ALA A 139 -13.87 2.54 8.99
CA ALA A 139 -13.76 1.24 9.65
C ALA A 139 -13.83 1.30 11.20
N ARG A 140 -13.53 2.45 11.83
CA ARG A 140 -13.74 2.61 13.29
C ARG A 140 -15.22 2.71 13.66
N HIS A 141 -16.06 3.18 12.76
CA HIS A 141 -17.47 3.48 13.02
C HIS A 141 -18.40 2.31 12.69
N GLY A 142 -17.95 1.34 11.89
CA GLY A 142 -18.72 0.14 11.52
C GLY A 142 -18.74 -0.98 12.59
N ARG A 143 -17.92 -0.90 13.64
CA ARG A 143 -17.85 -1.95 14.69
C ARG A 143 -18.84 -1.68 15.84
N ALA A 144 -20.07 -2.13 15.69
CA ALA A 144 -20.87 -2.57 16.84
C ALA A 144 -20.45 -4.00 17.22
N PRO A 145 -20.43 -4.39 18.51
CA PRO A 145 -19.93 -5.70 18.92
C PRO A 145 -20.97 -6.78 18.59
N GLU A 146 -20.81 -7.47 17.46
CA GLU A 146 -21.51 -8.74 17.26
C GLU A 146 -20.81 -9.84 18.03
N LYS A 147 -21.57 -10.46 18.94
CA LYS A 147 -21.16 -11.63 19.71
C LYS A 147 -21.06 -12.83 18.79
N GLY A 148 -19.85 -13.37 18.69
CA GLY A 148 -19.57 -14.81 18.59
C GLY A 148 -19.86 -15.48 17.25
N SER A 149 -18.80 -15.84 16.53
CA SER A 149 -18.72 -17.12 15.83
C SER A 149 -17.26 -17.51 15.65
N GLY A 150 -16.93 -18.74 16.02
CA GLY A 150 -15.57 -19.21 16.20
C GLY A 150 -14.85 -19.51 14.88
N THR A 151 -14.05 -18.55 14.43
CA THR A 151 -13.00 -18.78 13.41
C THR A 151 -11.83 -17.79 13.55
N HIS A 152 -11.62 -17.24 14.76
CA HIS A 152 -10.50 -16.36 15.09
C HIS A 152 -9.35 -17.16 15.73
N ASP A 153 -8.56 -17.91 14.98
CA ASP A 153 -7.29 -18.44 15.53
C ASP A 153 -6.10 -18.55 14.56
N VAL A 154 -6.26 -18.25 13.27
CA VAL A 154 -5.13 -18.39 12.32
C VAL A 154 -4.31 -17.09 12.23
N LEU A 155 -4.97 -15.93 12.15
CA LEU A 155 -4.28 -14.65 11.94
C LEU A 155 -3.58 -14.13 13.21
N SER A 156 -4.09 -14.45 14.40
CA SER A 156 -3.49 -14.07 15.69
C SER A 156 -2.11 -14.69 15.91
N ARG A 157 -1.78 -15.81 15.25
CA ARG A 157 -0.46 -16.45 15.34
C ARG A 157 0.57 -15.89 14.36
N VAL A 158 0.12 -15.21 13.30
CA VAL A 158 1.00 -14.71 12.23
C VAL A 158 1.56 -13.30 12.54
N PHE A 159 0.89 -12.53 13.40
CA PHE A 159 1.26 -11.14 13.70
C PHE A 159 1.87 -10.92 15.10
N ALA A 160 2.26 -12.00 15.80
CA ALA A 160 2.77 -11.93 17.18
C ALA A 160 4.29 -11.76 17.29
N ASP A 161 5.02 -11.56 16.18
CA ASP A 161 6.45 -11.22 16.16
C ASP A 161 6.74 -9.97 15.31
#